data_AF-A0A8C0MRP3-F1
#
_entry.id   AF-A0A8C0MRP3-F1
#
_cell.length_a   1.000
_cell.length_b   1.000
_cell.length_c   1.000
_cell.angle_alpha   90.00
_cell.angle_beta   90.00
_cell.angle_gamma   90.00
#
_symmetry.space_group_name_H-M   'P 1'
#
loop_
_entity.id
_entity.type
_entity.pdbx_description
1 polymer ?
#
loop_
_entity_poly.entity_id
_entity_poly.type
_entity_poly.pdbx_seq_one_letter_code
_entity_poly.pdbx_strand_id
1 'polypeptide(L)'
;MGGTGERIKLFKIVCHRVPQDLSSRSGTPDPALSSQCACATPWLPGNRPAAIPARRGGFNMAKFVLAGRADCPYYAKAELLADYLQKNLPDFHIHKITQHPHVWEEWLKDLCEKNKWSHKNSPIIWRELLDRGGEGLLLGGYNEFLEYAQLYHGVTSSMTTELMKIIAQENLETHIEKELEEEARKDLINPLQVWITSASVPACYNLIPILTSGEVFGMHTEISLNLFDNKEAEENLRSVVAETQDLVAPLLQSISICTRVEDAFRQAHVVIILDDSTDQEVYTLEGCIRSRLPLCRLYGYLIEKNAHNSVRVIVGGKTFVNLKTVLLMRYAPNLAHNIVAVALGVEGQAKAVLARKLRTTPSCIKNVIIWGNISGNNYIDLRKAKVYRYESAIWGPPNYSRPVLSLIFDSEWVNRQYVATLRKLTATGKQFRPILAAHSIATTLKYWYHGSPPGEIVSLGVLSEGQFGIPEGIVFSMPVKFENGTWIVLTDLTDIEISEQIMTRMTSDLIQEKLIALGDLVSFQPYQSETDLAKGYEKTTLPTTYNNQENQRVSDAVDFLDPIPQTISEKPHSQELINDSGDKTVEERQIN
;
A
#
# COMPACT_ATOMS: atom_id res chain seq x y z
N MET A 1 24.91 25.31 13.60
CA MET A 1 26.05 26.20 13.94
C MET A 1 26.44 25.94 15.38
N GLY A 2 27.74 25.93 15.69
CA GLY A 2 28.30 25.37 16.93
C GLY A 2 27.95 26.13 18.22
N GLY A 3 27.76 25.36 19.30
CA GLY A 3 27.43 25.87 20.63
C GLY A 3 27.49 24.79 21.71
N THR A 4 28.54 23.98 21.77
CA THR A 4 28.77 22.97 22.83
C THR A 4 30.06 23.23 23.58
N GLY A 5 30.29 24.50 23.95
CA GLY A 5 31.57 24.96 24.46
C GLY A 5 31.48 25.87 25.67
N GLU A 6 30.58 25.64 26.63
CA GLU A 6 30.68 26.25 27.97
C GLU A 6 29.71 25.60 28.97
N ARG A 7 29.94 24.33 29.31
CA ARG A 7 29.43 23.77 30.57
C ARG A 7 30.64 23.28 31.37
N ILE A 8 30.63 23.54 32.67
CA ILE A 8 31.62 23.13 33.69
C ILE A 8 32.67 24.19 34.04
N LYS A 9 32.29 25.13 34.91
CA LYS A 9 33.19 25.78 35.86
C LYS A 9 32.53 25.85 37.25
N LEU A 10 32.19 24.71 37.85
CA LEU A 10 31.78 24.60 39.28
C LEU A 10 31.70 23.15 39.77
N PHE A 11 32.59 22.27 39.31
CA PHE A 11 32.62 20.86 39.71
C PHE A 11 33.87 20.60 40.58
N LYS A 12 33.69 20.15 41.82
CA LYS A 12 34.78 19.65 42.69
C LYS A 12 34.57 18.15 42.89
N ILE A 13 35.48 17.34 42.34
CA ILE A 13 35.58 15.90 42.61
C ILE A 13 36.84 15.69 43.44
N VAL A 14 36.73 14.89 44.51
CA VAL A 14 37.85 14.50 45.36
C VAL A 14 38.28 13.08 44.98
N CYS A 15 39.50 12.93 44.44
CA CYS A 15 40.15 11.62 44.33
C CYS A 15 41.09 11.43 45.53
N HIS A 16 40.98 10.32 46.24
CA HIS A 16 42.00 9.89 47.19
C HIS A 16 42.96 8.91 46.49
N ARG A 17 44.22 9.32 46.29
CA ARG A 17 45.32 8.43 45.93
C ARG A 17 46.03 8.00 47.21
N VAL A 18 46.16 6.70 47.41
CA VAL A 18 47.11 6.08 48.35
C VAL A 18 48.43 5.88 47.61
N PRO A 19 49.58 6.36 48.12
CA PRO A 19 50.88 6.10 47.50
C PRO A 19 51.45 4.76 47.99
N GLN A 20 51.93 3.92 47.07
CA GLN A 20 52.93 2.90 47.36
C GLN A 20 54.18 3.20 46.54
N ASP A 21 55.22 3.65 47.24
CA ASP A 21 56.60 3.56 46.78
C ASP A 21 57.07 2.11 46.88
N LEU A 22 57.76 1.60 45.86
CA LEU A 22 59.13 1.10 45.97
C LEU A 22 59.70 0.55 44.65
N SER A 23 60.83 1.17 44.27
CA SER A 23 62.03 0.61 43.66
C SER A 23 61.98 -0.03 42.25
N SER A 24 62.44 0.79 41.29
CA SER A 24 63.55 0.52 40.36
C SER A 24 63.84 -0.94 39.92
N ARG A 25 63.74 -1.19 38.61
CA ARG A 25 64.89 -1.66 37.78
C ARG A 25 64.59 -1.58 36.28
N SER A 26 65.58 -1.06 35.59
CA SER A 26 65.75 -0.87 34.14
C SER A 26 65.92 -2.17 33.37
N GLY A 27 65.48 -2.20 32.11
CA GLY A 27 65.95 -3.17 31.11
C GLY A 27 64.99 -3.41 29.94
N THR A 28 65.20 -2.72 28.83
CA THR A 28 64.82 -3.10 27.45
C THR A 28 65.81 -4.17 26.90
N PRO A 29 65.69 -4.75 25.68
CA PRO A 29 64.61 -4.76 24.66
C PRO A 29 64.29 -6.16 24.04
N ASP A 30 63.18 -6.25 23.28
CA ASP A 30 62.94 -6.96 21.97
C ASP A 30 63.36 -8.45 21.73
N PRO A 31 63.01 -9.10 20.58
CA PRO A 31 61.66 -9.55 20.19
C PRO A 31 61.67 -11.00 19.60
N ALA A 32 60.50 -11.42 19.07
CA ALA A 32 60.31 -12.32 17.92
C ALA A 32 60.06 -13.84 18.11
N LEU A 33 59.10 -14.31 17.28
CA LEU A 33 58.93 -15.64 16.67
C LEU A 33 58.55 -16.81 17.61
N SER A 34 57.77 -17.84 17.24
CA SER A 34 56.83 -18.17 16.17
C SER A 34 56.50 -19.66 16.38
N SER A 35 55.28 -20.11 16.06
CA SER A 35 54.91 -21.51 15.71
C SER A 35 55.04 -22.57 16.84
N GLN A 36 54.40 -23.73 16.87
CA GLN A 36 53.24 -24.40 16.25
C GLN A 36 53.15 -25.78 16.98
N CYS A 37 51.99 -26.45 16.86
CA CYS A 37 51.74 -27.88 17.16
C CYS A 37 51.72 -28.31 18.65
N ALA A 38 50.60 -28.72 19.25
CA ALA A 38 49.63 -29.78 18.95
C ALA A 38 50.08 -31.20 19.39
N CYS A 39 49.17 -31.82 20.16
CA CYS A 39 48.97 -33.25 20.47
C CYS A 39 49.54 -33.80 21.79
N ALA A 40 48.65 -34.03 22.77
CA ALA A 40 48.34 -35.36 23.33
C ALA A 40 47.53 -35.24 24.66
N THR A 41 46.25 -35.62 24.59
CA THR A 41 45.44 -36.18 25.71
C THR A 41 46.05 -37.49 26.24
N PRO A 42 45.75 -38.04 27.45
CA PRO A 42 44.39 -38.12 28.01
C PRO A 42 44.21 -38.23 29.57
N TRP A 43 42.93 -38.27 29.98
CA TRP A 43 42.33 -38.77 31.25
C TRP A 43 42.33 -37.90 32.55
N LEU A 44 41.09 -37.58 32.96
CA LEU A 44 40.56 -37.08 34.26
C LEU A 44 40.30 -38.26 35.24
N PRO A 45 39.77 -38.09 36.48
CA PRO A 45 39.56 -36.88 37.31
C PRO A 45 39.99 -37.04 38.80
N GLY A 46 40.05 -35.92 39.56
CA GLY A 46 39.99 -35.99 41.03
C GLY A 46 40.33 -34.71 41.80
N ASN A 47 39.30 -33.98 42.24
CA ASN A 47 39.19 -33.06 43.39
C ASN A 47 40.09 -31.79 43.54
N ARG A 48 39.37 -30.66 43.74
CA ARG A 48 39.72 -29.23 43.93
C ARG A 48 40.76 -28.95 45.06
N PRO A 49 41.24 -27.69 45.32
CA PRO A 49 41.02 -26.39 44.66
C PRO A 49 42.33 -25.58 44.41
N ALA A 50 42.48 -24.91 43.27
CA ALA A 50 43.45 -23.80 43.17
C ALA A 50 43.14 -22.85 42.01
N ALA A 51 43.14 -21.55 42.35
CA ALA A 51 43.41 -20.40 41.48
C ALA A 51 42.64 -20.31 40.16
N ILE A 52 41.66 -19.39 40.07
CA ILE A 52 41.27 -18.86 38.77
C ILE A 52 42.28 -17.77 38.39
N PRO A 53 42.99 -17.93 37.26
CA PRO A 53 44.08 -17.06 36.85
C PRO A 53 43.57 -15.84 36.10
N ALA A 54 44.39 -14.78 36.10
CA ALA A 54 44.26 -13.65 35.18
C ALA A 54 44.15 -14.16 33.73
N ARG A 55 43.01 -13.92 33.07
CA ARG A 55 42.88 -14.05 31.62
C ARG A 55 42.76 -12.67 30.99
N ARG A 56 43.78 -12.32 30.19
CA ARG A 56 43.74 -11.25 29.20
C ARG A 56 42.79 -11.62 28.05
N GLY A 57 42.13 -10.61 27.50
CA GLY A 57 41.91 -10.51 26.05
C GLY A 57 40.64 -11.15 25.48
N GLY A 58 39.51 -10.49 25.72
CA GLY A 58 38.29 -10.58 24.92
C GLY A 58 37.44 -9.37 25.29
N PHE A 59 37.45 -8.33 24.45
CA PHE A 59 36.67 -7.11 24.68
C PHE A 59 35.18 -7.47 24.63
N ASN A 60 34.57 -7.75 25.78
CA ASN A 60 33.11 -7.71 25.92
C ASN A 60 32.72 -6.24 25.94
N MET A 61 32.35 -5.65 24.80
CA MET A 61 31.84 -4.28 24.80
C MET A 61 30.44 -4.28 25.44
N ALA A 62 30.37 -3.87 26.70
CA ALA A 62 29.13 -3.67 27.40
C ALA A 62 28.64 -2.23 27.22
N LYS A 63 27.37 -2.06 26.85
CA LYS A 63 26.70 -0.76 26.70
C LYS A 63 25.78 -0.54 27.90
N PHE A 64 25.85 0.63 28.52
CA PHE A 64 24.91 1.04 29.55
C PHE A 64 23.78 1.83 28.92
N VAL A 65 22.54 1.44 29.16
CA VAL A 65 21.37 2.19 28.71
C VAL A 65 20.75 2.88 29.91
N LEU A 66 20.58 4.20 29.80
CA LEU A 66 19.96 5.05 30.79
C LEU A 66 18.67 5.60 30.19
N ALA A 67 17.53 5.11 30.68
CA ALA A 67 16.24 5.64 30.31
C ALA A 67 15.66 6.48 31.45
N GLY A 68 15.08 7.63 31.11
CA GLY A 68 14.51 8.51 32.12
C GLY A 68 13.49 9.50 31.59
N ARG A 69 12.72 10.02 32.53
CA ARG A 69 11.72 11.06 32.31
C ARG A 69 12.45 12.39 32.16
N ALA A 70 12.09 13.17 31.15
CA ALA A 70 12.84 14.39 30.79
C ALA A 70 12.91 15.42 31.95
N ASP A 71 11.84 15.53 32.75
CA ASP A 71 11.73 16.42 33.92
C ASP A 71 12.36 15.85 35.21
N CYS A 72 12.99 14.67 35.16
CA CYS A 72 13.45 13.97 36.37
C CYS A 72 14.84 14.44 36.82
N PRO A 73 14.97 15.00 38.04
CA PRO A 73 16.27 15.44 38.58
C PRO A 73 17.27 14.29 38.79
N TYR A 74 16.77 13.07 39.06
CA TYR A 74 17.61 11.89 39.23
C TYR A 74 18.11 11.35 37.88
N TYR A 75 17.34 11.50 36.81
CA TYR A 75 17.79 11.16 35.47
C TYR A 75 18.90 12.11 35.01
N ALA A 76 18.72 13.42 35.22
CA ALA A 76 19.75 14.41 34.96
C ALA A 76 21.08 14.10 35.68
N LYS A 77 21.03 13.63 36.95
CA LYS A 77 22.24 13.15 37.64
C LYS A 77 22.87 11.93 36.97
N ALA A 78 22.03 10.97 36.58
CA ALA A 78 22.49 9.74 35.97
C ALA A 78 23.17 10.02 34.63
N GLU A 79 22.60 10.91 33.81
CA GLU A 79 23.20 11.35 32.55
C GLU A 79 24.56 12.02 32.75
N LEU A 80 24.66 12.94 33.71
CA LEU A 80 25.91 13.66 33.94
C LEU A 80 27.02 12.74 34.48
N LEU A 81 26.65 11.79 35.37
CA LEU A 81 27.57 10.76 35.83
C LEU A 81 27.98 9.84 34.67
N ALA A 82 27.04 9.44 33.82
CA ALA A 82 27.29 8.60 32.66
C ALA A 82 28.20 9.28 31.63
N ASP A 83 28.00 10.57 31.36
CA ASP A 83 28.86 11.37 30.47
C ASP A 83 30.28 11.50 31.03
N TYR A 84 30.40 11.71 32.34
CA TYR A 84 31.71 11.72 33.00
C TYR A 84 32.41 10.38 32.86
N LEU A 85 31.72 9.26 33.11
CA LEU A 85 32.28 7.93 32.98
C LEU A 85 32.71 7.65 31.53
N GLN A 86 31.86 7.92 30.54
CA GLN A 86 32.20 7.74 29.12
C GLN A 86 33.39 8.59 28.68
N LYS A 87 33.50 9.83 29.18
CA LYS A 87 34.62 10.71 28.84
C LYS A 87 35.96 10.23 29.42
N ASN A 88 35.94 9.61 30.60
CA ASN A 88 37.15 9.25 31.34
C ASN A 88 37.51 7.76 31.26
N LEU A 89 36.61 6.91 30.73
CA LEU A 89 36.80 5.47 30.61
C LEU A 89 36.64 5.06 29.13
N PRO A 90 37.69 4.55 28.47
CA PRO A 90 37.69 4.29 27.03
C PRO A 90 36.70 3.19 26.59
N ASP A 91 36.39 2.24 27.47
CA ASP A 91 35.51 1.09 27.17
C ASP A 91 34.07 1.28 27.72
N PHE A 92 33.72 2.48 28.18
CA PHE A 92 32.41 2.76 28.78
C PHE A 92 31.48 3.42 27.76
N HIS A 93 30.56 2.65 27.18
CA HIS A 93 29.59 3.15 26.20
C HIS A 93 28.23 3.38 26.84
N ILE A 94 27.61 4.52 26.54
CA ILE A 94 26.27 4.87 27.05
C ILE A 94 25.26 5.05 25.93
N HIS A 95 24.02 4.70 26.21
CA HIS A 95 22.85 5.04 25.41
C HIS A 95 21.87 5.77 26.31
N LYS A 96 21.32 6.88 25.83
CA LYS A 96 20.36 7.67 26.60
C LYS A 96 19.01 7.60 25.90
N ILE A 97 17.98 7.26 26.66
CA ILE A 97 16.59 7.25 26.21
C ILE A 97 15.83 8.24 27.08
N THR A 98 15.44 9.36 26.49
CA THR A 98 14.64 10.38 27.18
C THR A 98 13.20 10.24 26.74
N GLN A 99 12.26 10.32 27.69
CA GLN A 99 10.83 10.19 27.45
C GLN A 99 10.07 11.37 28.05
N HIS A 100 9.02 11.80 27.36
CA HIS A 100 8.12 12.84 27.86
C HIS A 100 7.38 12.35 29.14
N PRO A 101 7.15 13.23 30.15
CA PRO A 101 6.50 12.84 31.39
C PRO A 101 5.14 12.14 31.25
N HIS A 102 4.37 12.47 30.21
CA HIS A 102 3.05 11.90 29.96
C HIS A 102 3.06 10.43 29.52
N VAL A 103 4.10 9.99 28.82
CA VAL A 103 4.19 8.62 28.27
C VAL A 103 5.05 7.69 29.14
N TRP A 104 5.78 8.26 30.11
CA TRP A 104 6.76 7.53 30.91
C TRP A 104 6.20 6.32 31.66
N GLU A 105 5.06 6.45 32.33
CA GLU A 105 4.53 5.37 33.18
C GLU A 105 4.12 4.14 32.37
N GLU A 106 3.44 4.36 31.24
CA GLU A 106 3.04 3.29 30.31
C GLU A 106 4.27 2.66 29.65
N TRP A 107 5.18 3.48 29.13
CA TRP A 107 6.42 3.03 28.51
C TRP A 107 7.30 2.20 29.45
N LEU A 108 7.45 2.63 30.71
CA LEU A 108 8.23 1.92 31.72
C LEU A 108 7.60 0.58 32.07
N LYS A 109 6.27 0.53 32.17
CA LYS A 109 5.53 -0.70 32.46
C LYS A 109 5.76 -1.74 31.36
N ASP A 110 5.59 -1.34 30.10
CA ASP A 110 5.82 -2.23 28.94
C ASP A 110 7.26 -2.75 28.89
N LEU A 111 8.24 -1.87 29.15
CA LEU A 111 9.65 -2.25 29.21
C LEU A 111 9.91 -3.28 30.33
N CYS A 112 9.34 -3.06 31.51
CA CYS A 112 9.48 -3.96 32.65
C CYS A 112 8.81 -5.31 32.41
N GLU A 113 7.61 -5.33 31.81
CA GLU A 113 6.90 -6.57 31.47
C GLU A 113 7.69 -7.38 30.43
N LYS A 114 8.20 -6.73 29.38
CA LYS A 114 9.01 -7.36 28.33
C LYS A 114 10.27 -8.03 28.86
N ASN A 115 10.97 -7.37 29.79
CA ASN A 115 12.24 -7.85 30.34
C ASN A 115 12.10 -8.58 31.69
N LYS A 116 10.86 -8.78 32.20
CA LYS A 116 10.57 -9.35 33.52
C LYS A 116 11.30 -8.63 34.66
N TRP A 117 11.40 -7.31 34.56
CA TRP A 117 12.04 -6.45 35.55
C TRP A 117 11.03 -5.85 36.52
N SER A 118 11.49 -5.48 37.71
CA SER A 118 10.70 -4.74 38.69
C SER A 118 11.34 -3.37 38.93
N HIS A 119 10.78 -2.34 38.32
CA HIS A 119 11.19 -0.95 38.48
C HIS A 119 9.99 -0.03 38.37
N LYS A 120 9.99 1.09 39.10
CA LYS A 120 8.82 1.99 39.18
C LYS A 120 9.14 3.47 39.01
N ASN A 121 10.40 3.85 39.16
CA ASN A 121 10.80 5.26 39.23
C ASN A 121 11.63 5.64 38.01
N SER A 122 11.90 6.93 37.86
CA SER A 122 12.88 7.42 36.92
C SER A 122 14.17 7.80 37.66
N PRO A 123 15.37 7.52 37.11
CA PRO A 123 15.65 6.79 35.87
C PRO A 123 15.70 5.27 36.08
N ILE A 124 15.63 4.51 34.98
CA ILE A 124 15.96 3.08 34.93
C ILE A 124 17.24 2.89 34.12
N ILE A 125 18.21 2.16 34.68
CA ILE A 125 19.50 1.89 34.06
C ILE A 125 19.73 0.39 33.97
N TRP A 126 20.21 -0.09 32.83
CA TRP A 126 20.60 -1.48 32.61
C TRP A 126 21.83 -1.58 31.73
N ARG A 127 22.45 -2.77 31.71
CA ARG A 127 23.63 -3.07 30.91
C ARG A 127 23.31 -4.12 29.86
N GLU A 128 23.70 -3.87 28.62
CA GLU A 128 23.56 -4.76 27.47
C GLU A 128 24.94 -5.26 27.01
N LEU A 129 25.03 -6.53 26.60
CA LEU A 129 26.24 -7.12 26.05
C LEU A 129 26.10 -7.19 24.52
N LEU A 130 26.93 -6.44 23.79
CA LEU A 130 26.79 -6.24 22.35
C LEU A 130 27.08 -7.51 21.52
N ASP A 131 27.98 -8.37 21.97
CA ASP A 131 28.52 -9.45 21.12
C ASP A 131 27.80 -10.79 21.23
N ARG A 132 26.80 -10.91 22.11
CA ARG A 132 26.12 -12.19 22.39
C ARG A 132 24.59 -12.11 22.48
N GLY A 133 23.98 -10.97 22.17
CA GLY A 133 22.52 -10.81 22.25
C GLY A 133 21.96 -11.18 23.64
N GLY A 134 22.70 -10.86 24.70
CA GLY A 134 22.33 -11.24 26.06
C GLY A 134 21.17 -10.39 26.60
N GLU A 135 20.30 -11.00 27.41
CA GLU A 135 19.26 -10.30 28.17
C GLU A 135 19.88 -9.14 28.95
N GLY A 136 19.23 -7.97 28.91
CA GLY A 136 19.70 -6.79 29.64
C GLY A 136 19.82 -7.10 31.14
N LEU A 137 20.92 -6.70 31.75
CA LEU A 137 21.09 -6.79 33.20
C LEU A 137 20.63 -5.49 33.83
N LEU A 138 19.46 -5.51 34.47
CA LEU A 138 18.96 -4.37 35.23
C LEU A 138 19.94 -4.01 36.34
N LEU A 139 20.36 -2.74 36.38
CA LEU A 139 21.16 -2.19 37.46
C LEU A 139 20.28 -1.52 38.51
N GLY A 140 19.22 -0.84 38.08
CA GLY A 140 18.28 -0.17 38.98
C GLY A 140 18.10 1.29 38.61
N GLY A 141 17.97 2.16 39.62
CA GLY A 141 17.86 3.59 39.42
C GLY A 141 19.19 4.32 39.60
N TYR A 142 19.10 5.63 39.83
CA TYR A 142 20.30 6.47 39.98
C TYR A 142 21.21 6.02 41.13
N ASN A 143 20.64 5.61 42.27
CA ASN A 143 21.43 5.28 43.45
C ASN A 143 22.26 4.02 43.22
N GLU A 144 21.68 3.00 42.60
CA GLU A 144 22.34 1.74 42.25
C GLU A 144 23.42 1.98 41.18
N PHE A 145 23.15 2.88 40.21
CA PHE A 145 24.14 3.27 39.22
C PHE A 145 25.30 4.08 39.83
N LEU A 146 25.03 4.94 40.81
CA LEU A 146 26.07 5.65 41.55
C LEU A 146 26.93 4.68 42.38
N GLU A 147 26.31 3.73 43.06
CA GLU A 147 27.03 2.69 43.81
C GLU A 147 27.92 1.86 42.87
N TYR A 148 27.40 1.48 41.70
CA TYR A 148 28.19 0.84 40.66
C TYR A 148 29.42 1.68 40.26
N ALA A 149 29.22 2.96 39.98
CA ALA A 149 30.30 3.88 39.61
C ALA A 149 31.34 4.06 40.74
N GLN A 150 30.90 4.09 41.99
CA GLN A 150 31.78 4.19 43.16
C GLN A 150 32.62 2.93 43.35
N LEU A 151 31.98 1.75 43.32
CA LEU A 151 32.64 0.47 43.59
C LEU A 151 33.60 0.07 42.47
N TYR A 152 33.20 0.24 41.21
CA TYR A 152 33.98 -0.24 40.06
C TYR A 152 34.94 0.81 39.50
N HIS A 153 34.64 2.10 39.65
CA HIS A 153 35.43 3.17 39.04
C HIS A 153 35.94 4.21 40.04
N GLY A 154 35.62 4.10 41.34
CA GLY A 154 36.07 5.03 42.37
C GLY A 154 35.53 6.45 42.21
N VAL A 155 34.45 6.63 41.45
CA VAL A 155 33.89 7.94 41.12
C VAL A 155 32.77 8.30 42.10
N THR A 156 32.91 9.43 42.77
CA THR A 156 31.83 10.03 43.57
C THR A 156 31.23 11.23 42.83
N SER A 157 29.91 11.36 42.87
CA SER A 157 29.20 12.50 42.30
C SER A 157 28.66 13.39 43.41
N SER A 158 29.10 14.65 43.45
CA SER A 158 28.49 15.68 44.30
C SER A 158 27.84 16.73 43.40
N MET A 159 26.51 16.75 43.40
CA MET A 159 25.72 17.71 42.64
C MET A 159 24.73 18.36 43.61
N THR A 160 24.55 19.68 43.52
CA THR A 160 23.60 20.41 44.37
C THR A 160 22.18 20.24 43.85
N THR A 161 21.19 20.23 44.75
CA THR A 161 19.77 20.04 44.38
C THR A 161 19.29 21.08 43.38
N GLU A 162 19.84 22.29 43.46
CA GLU A 162 19.54 23.39 42.55
C GLU A 162 20.04 23.13 41.12
N LEU A 163 21.29 22.67 40.97
CA LEU A 163 21.84 22.31 39.66
C LEU A 163 21.07 21.15 39.01
N MET A 164 20.55 20.20 39.80
CA MET A 164 19.73 19.09 39.28
C MET A 164 18.42 19.56 38.66
N LYS A 165 17.74 20.52 39.31
CA LYS A 165 16.48 21.05 38.81
C LYS A 165 16.70 21.83 37.52
N ILE A 166 17.80 22.59 37.42
CA ILE A 166 18.16 23.33 36.21
C ILE A 166 18.40 22.36 35.04
N ILE A 167 19.21 21.32 35.23
CA ILE A 167 19.50 20.35 34.15
C ILE A 167 18.24 19.58 33.74
N ALA A 168 17.40 19.16 34.71
CA ALA A 168 16.13 18.50 34.38
C ALA A 168 15.18 19.41 33.60
N GLN A 169 15.13 20.70 33.93
CA GLN A 169 14.37 21.69 33.19
C GLN A 169 14.91 21.87 31.76
N GLU A 170 16.23 22.04 31.60
CA GLU A 170 16.87 22.16 30.28
C GLU A 170 16.66 20.89 29.43
N ASN A 171 16.70 19.70 30.03
CA ASN A 171 16.45 18.43 29.35
C ASN A 171 15.01 18.34 28.84
N LEU A 172 14.04 18.76 29.66
CA LEU A 172 12.64 18.83 29.27
C LEU A 172 12.45 19.81 28.11
N GLU A 173 12.99 21.01 28.21
CA GLU A 173 12.93 22.04 27.15
C GLU A 173 13.55 21.53 25.84
N THR A 174 14.74 20.92 25.91
CA THR A 174 15.42 20.36 24.73
C THR A 174 14.63 19.19 24.12
N HIS A 175 13.97 18.37 24.93
CA HIS A 175 13.16 17.27 24.43
C HIS A 175 11.90 17.78 23.71
N ILE A 176 11.23 18.78 24.30
CA ILE A 176 10.08 19.46 23.68
C ILE A 176 10.50 20.15 22.38
N GLU A 177 11.63 20.85 22.35
CA GLU A 177 12.13 21.52 21.15
C GLU A 177 12.42 20.51 20.03
N LYS A 178 13.04 19.36 20.32
CA LYS A 178 13.26 18.30 19.33
C LYS A 178 11.97 17.68 18.82
N GLU A 179 10.98 17.45 19.70
CA GLU A 179 9.66 16.96 19.28
C GLU A 179 8.97 17.97 18.36
N LEU A 180 9.04 19.27 18.70
CA LEU A 180 8.51 20.36 17.86
C LEU A 180 9.25 20.47 16.53
N GLU A 181 10.58 20.35 16.50
CA GLU A 181 11.37 20.34 15.27
C GLU A 181 11.06 19.12 14.39
N GLU A 182 10.90 17.95 14.99
CA GLU A 182 10.57 16.72 14.27
C GLU A 182 9.14 16.78 13.70
N GLU A 183 8.19 17.35 14.44
CA GLU A 183 6.84 17.62 13.97
C GLU A 183 6.83 18.70 12.89
N ALA A 184 7.56 19.80 13.05
CA ALA A 184 7.70 20.84 12.02
C ALA A 184 8.39 20.31 10.75
N ARG A 185 9.33 19.38 10.89
CA ARG A 185 9.98 18.72 9.74
C ARG A 185 9.02 17.78 9.02
N LYS A 186 8.15 17.08 9.75
CA LYS A 186 7.04 16.31 9.14
C LYS A 186 6.05 17.24 8.46
N ASP A 187 5.73 18.40 9.05
CA ASP A 187 4.84 19.38 8.43
C ASP A 187 5.43 20.01 7.16
N LEU A 188 6.76 20.11 7.07
CA LEU A 188 7.46 20.58 5.85
C LEU A 188 7.36 19.59 4.68
N ILE A 189 7.16 18.30 4.97
CA ILE A 189 7.01 17.24 3.97
C ILE A 189 5.52 16.87 3.99
N ASN A 190 4.73 17.44 3.07
CA ASN A 190 3.32 17.11 2.97
C ASN A 190 3.11 16.06 1.85
N PRO A 191 3.35 14.76 2.10
CA PRO A 191 3.18 13.75 1.09
C PRO A 191 1.70 13.62 0.71
N LEU A 192 1.45 13.24 -0.53
CA LEU A 192 0.10 13.02 -1.02
C LEU A 192 -0.54 11.85 -0.25
N GLN A 193 -1.53 12.16 0.58
CA GLN A 193 -2.26 11.15 1.37
C GLN A 193 -3.24 10.38 0.47
N VAL A 194 -2.94 9.11 0.22
CA VAL A 194 -3.77 8.19 -0.57
C VAL A 194 -4.40 7.17 0.34
N TRP A 195 -5.73 7.11 0.34
CA TRP A 195 -6.52 6.16 1.10
C TRP A 195 -7.06 5.07 0.17
N ILE A 196 -6.98 3.81 0.60
CA ILE A 196 -7.54 2.66 -0.12
C ILE A 196 -8.48 1.92 0.82
N THR A 197 -9.76 1.84 0.47
CA THR A 197 -10.74 1.06 1.24
C THR A 197 -10.76 -0.40 0.81
N SER A 198 -11.25 -1.28 1.68
CA SER A 198 -11.19 -2.75 1.50
C SER A 198 -9.78 -3.19 1.07
N ALA A 199 -8.75 -2.63 1.70
CA ALA A 199 -7.37 -2.78 1.26
C ALA A 199 -6.85 -4.23 1.29
N SER A 200 -7.56 -5.17 1.91
CA SER A 200 -7.25 -6.60 1.88
C SER A 200 -7.65 -7.30 0.58
N VAL A 201 -8.35 -6.63 -0.35
CA VAL A 201 -8.74 -7.27 -1.62
C VAL A 201 -7.54 -7.45 -2.56
N PRO A 202 -7.49 -8.52 -3.37
CA PRO A 202 -6.38 -8.79 -4.29
C PRO A 202 -6.02 -7.65 -5.25
N ALA A 203 -6.98 -6.78 -5.61
CA ALA A 203 -6.71 -5.63 -6.46
C ALA A 203 -5.76 -4.62 -5.81
N CYS A 204 -5.79 -4.48 -4.48
CA CYS A 204 -4.92 -3.57 -3.74
C CYS A 204 -3.43 -3.97 -3.88
N TYR A 205 -3.12 -5.26 -3.72
CA TYR A 205 -1.76 -5.80 -3.90
C TYR A 205 -1.16 -5.50 -5.28
N ASN A 206 -2.00 -5.47 -6.31
CA ASN A 206 -1.56 -5.14 -7.67
C ASN A 206 -1.47 -3.62 -7.91
N LEU A 207 -2.20 -2.83 -7.12
CA LEU A 207 -2.30 -1.39 -7.25
C LEU A 207 -1.14 -0.68 -6.56
N ILE A 208 -0.73 -1.12 -5.37
CA ILE A 208 0.32 -0.49 -4.56
C ILE A 208 1.62 -0.27 -5.36
N PRO A 209 2.19 -1.29 -6.04
CA PRO A 209 3.43 -1.09 -6.81
C PRO A 209 3.29 -0.05 -7.94
N ILE A 210 2.08 0.09 -8.50
CA ILE A 210 1.82 1.07 -9.57
C ILE A 210 1.74 2.49 -8.97
N LEU A 211 1.07 2.65 -7.82
CA LEU A 211 0.95 3.95 -7.15
C LEU A 211 2.32 4.47 -6.68
N THR A 212 3.16 3.58 -6.14
CA THR A 212 4.48 3.95 -5.60
C THR A 212 5.58 4.11 -6.66
N SER A 213 5.30 3.75 -7.92
CA SER A 213 6.24 3.85 -9.05
C SER A 213 6.57 5.29 -9.50
N GLY A 214 5.73 6.27 -9.12
CA GLY A 214 5.81 7.64 -9.63
C GLY A 214 5.13 7.87 -10.97
N GLU A 215 4.65 6.83 -11.66
CA GLU A 215 3.95 6.99 -12.94
C GLU A 215 2.56 7.64 -12.81
N VAL A 216 1.95 7.53 -11.63
CA VAL A 216 0.56 7.97 -11.39
C VAL A 216 0.49 9.42 -10.93
N PHE A 217 1.35 9.81 -10.00
CA PHE A 217 1.34 11.14 -9.38
C PHE A 217 2.54 12.02 -9.77
N GLY A 218 3.52 11.47 -10.50
CA GLY A 218 4.75 12.13 -10.91
C GLY A 218 5.98 11.67 -10.12
N MET A 219 7.15 11.77 -10.76
CA MET A 219 8.45 11.31 -10.23
C MET A 219 8.99 12.15 -9.06
N HIS A 220 8.28 13.21 -8.67
CA HIS A 220 8.65 14.13 -7.59
C HIS A 220 7.58 14.21 -6.50
N THR A 221 6.53 13.39 -6.60
CA THR A 221 5.42 13.42 -5.65
C THR A 221 5.59 12.26 -4.68
N GLU A 222 6.01 12.57 -3.46
CA GLU A 222 6.02 11.62 -2.35
C GLU A 222 4.59 11.31 -1.90
N ILE A 223 4.33 10.07 -1.54
CA ILE A 223 3.00 9.58 -1.16
C ILE A 223 3.02 8.87 0.18
N SER A 224 1.91 8.97 0.90
CA SER A 224 1.60 8.18 2.09
C SER A 224 0.37 7.33 1.84
N LEU A 225 0.51 6.02 2.02
CA LEU A 225 -0.58 5.07 1.81
C LEU A 225 -1.29 4.77 3.13
N ASN A 226 -2.60 4.93 3.17
CA ASN A 226 -3.43 4.57 4.31
C ASN A 226 -4.37 3.44 3.90
N LEU A 227 -4.10 2.24 4.39
CA LEU A 227 -4.88 1.03 4.10
C LEU A 227 -6.03 0.92 5.09
N PHE A 228 -7.26 1.06 4.59
CA PHE A 228 -8.47 1.02 5.40
C PHE A 228 -9.26 -0.26 5.13
N ASP A 229 -9.54 -1.02 6.19
CA ASP A 229 -10.39 -2.21 6.12
C ASP A 229 -11.00 -2.53 7.49
N ASN A 230 -11.83 -3.58 7.56
CA ASN A 230 -12.39 -4.06 8.81
C ASN A 230 -11.30 -4.63 9.76
N LYS A 231 -11.65 -4.79 11.03
CA LYS A 231 -10.73 -5.32 12.05
C LYS A 231 -10.31 -6.77 11.78
N GLU A 232 -11.16 -7.55 11.12
CA GLU A 232 -10.87 -8.95 10.78
C GLU A 232 -9.74 -9.08 9.76
N ALA A 233 -9.59 -8.09 8.87
CA ALA A 233 -8.53 -8.03 7.89
C ALA A 233 -7.19 -7.49 8.42
N GLU A 234 -7.09 -7.11 9.70
CA GLU A 234 -5.91 -6.43 10.25
C GLU A 234 -4.62 -7.24 10.08
N GLU A 235 -4.66 -8.56 10.25
CA GLU A 235 -3.50 -9.44 10.03
C GLU A 235 -3.05 -9.44 8.56
N ASN A 236 -4.00 -9.53 7.63
CA ASN A 236 -3.72 -9.45 6.19
C ASN A 236 -3.13 -8.08 5.82
N LEU A 237 -3.66 -7.00 6.39
CA LEU A 237 -3.14 -5.65 6.16
C LEU A 237 -1.72 -5.49 6.69
N ARG A 238 -1.39 -6.08 7.85
CA ARG A 238 -0.01 -6.06 8.40
C ARG A 238 0.97 -6.73 7.45
N SER A 239 0.57 -7.85 6.83
CA SER A 239 1.38 -8.51 5.79
C SER A 239 1.55 -7.59 4.57
N VAL A 240 0.48 -6.94 4.09
CA VAL A 240 0.56 -5.99 2.97
C VAL A 240 1.50 -4.84 3.29
N VAL A 241 1.44 -4.30 4.51
CA VAL A 241 2.34 -3.24 4.97
C VAL A 241 3.79 -3.69 4.96
N ALA A 242 4.09 -4.87 5.51
CA ALA A 242 5.44 -5.41 5.50
C ALA A 242 5.97 -5.60 4.07
N GLU A 243 5.20 -6.26 3.20
CA GLU A 243 5.59 -6.45 1.80
C GLU A 243 5.77 -5.12 1.05
N THR A 244 4.94 -4.12 1.35
CA THR A 244 5.04 -2.79 0.74
C THR A 244 6.30 -2.03 1.21
N GLN A 245 6.71 -2.20 2.46
CA GLN A 245 7.96 -1.64 2.97
C GLN A 245 9.16 -2.34 2.30
N ASP A 246 9.07 -3.65 2.09
CA ASP A 246 10.10 -4.44 1.41
C ASP A 246 10.26 -4.08 -0.08
N LEU A 247 9.27 -3.40 -0.70
CA LEU A 247 9.42 -2.85 -2.06
C LEU A 247 10.50 -1.76 -2.14
N VAL A 248 10.83 -1.11 -1.02
CA VAL A 248 11.79 0.02 -0.95
C VAL A 248 11.47 1.08 -2.02
N ALA A 249 10.18 1.41 -2.16
CA ALA A 249 9.74 2.33 -3.18
C ALA A 249 10.16 3.77 -2.83
N PRO A 250 10.89 4.48 -3.72
CA PRO A 250 11.55 5.74 -3.38
C PRO A 250 10.58 6.88 -3.07
N LEU A 251 9.36 6.83 -3.60
CA LEU A 251 8.33 7.85 -3.41
C LEU A 251 7.36 7.49 -2.28
N LEU A 252 7.50 6.32 -1.65
CA LEU A 252 6.66 5.94 -0.52
C LEU A 252 7.29 6.46 0.78
N GLN A 253 6.68 7.51 1.33
CA GLN A 253 7.13 8.11 2.58
C GLN A 253 6.70 7.29 3.79
N SER A 254 5.45 6.82 3.79
CA SER A 254 4.89 6.00 4.86
C SER A 254 3.72 5.16 4.38
N ILE A 255 3.47 4.06 5.09
CA ILE A 255 2.28 3.25 4.92
C ILE A 255 1.69 2.92 6.29
N SER A 256 0.37 3.05 6.43
CA SER A 256 -0.34 2.86 7.69
C SER A 256 -1.58 1.99 7.51
N ILE A 257 -2.07 1.43 8.62
CA ILE A 257 -3.30 0.65 8.69
C ILE A 257 -4.32 1.43 9.50
N CYS A 258 -5.56 1.47 9.01
CA CYS A 258 -6.70 2.01 9.73
C CYS A 258 -7.82 0.97 9.75
N THR A 259 -8.23 0.56 10.96
CA THR A 259 -9.39 -0.33 11.16
C THR A 259 -10.55 0.37 11.88
N ARG A 260 -10.33 1.61 12.33
CA ARG A 260 -11.30 2.43 13.04
C ARG A 260 -11.94 3.41 12.08
N VAL A 261 -13.25 3.27 11.90
CA VAL A 261 -14.02 4.10 10.95
C VAL A 261 -13.94 5.60 11.29
N GLU A 262 -13.86 5.95 12.58
CA GLU A 262 -13.74 7.35 13.07
C GLU A 262 -12.49 8.08 12.56
N ASP A 263 -11.42 7.31 12.29
CA ASP A 263 -10.10 7.82 11.91
C ASP A 263 -9.93 7.81 10.38
N ALA A 264 -10.90 7.30 9.63
CA ALA A 264 -10.81 7.13 8.19
C ALA A 264 -10.79 8.48 7.42
N PHE A 265 -10.05 8.49 6.31
CA PHE A 265 -9.96 9.59 5.34
C PHE A 265 -9.40 10.93 5.87
N ARG A 266 -8.72 10.92 7.02
CA ARG A 266 -8.05 12.12 7.54
C ARG A 266 -7.03 12.66 6.55
N GLN A 267 -7.18 13.95 6.22
CA GLN A 267 -6.31 14.68 5.30
C GLN A 267 -6.17 14.00 3.93
N ALA A 268 -7.14 13.17 3.52
CA ALA A 268 -7.06 12.44 2.27
C ALA A 268 -7.01 13.39 1.07
N HIS A 269 -6.03 13.18 0.19
CA HIS A 269 -5.95 13.85 -1.11
C HIS A 269 -6.51 12.96 -2.23
N VAL A 270 -6.41 11.65 -2.06
CA VAL A 270 -6.99 10.64 -2.95
C VAL A 270 -7.68 9.57 -2.12
N VAL A 271 -8.90 9.18 -2.50
CA VAL A 271 -9.62 8.05 -1.90
C VAL A 271 -10.00 7.06 -2.98
N ILE A 272 -9.53 5.82 -2.85
CA ILE A 272 -9.77 4.72 -3.77
C ILE A 272 -10.74 3.74 -3.11
N ILE A 273 -11.94 3.63 -3.67
CA ILE A 273 -13.01 2.80 -3.12
C ILE A 273 -13.04 1.45 -3.83
N LEU A 274 -12.67 0.38 -3.12
CA LEU A 274 -12.64 -1.00 -3.65
C LEU A 274 -13.72 -1.91 -3.07
N ASP A 275 -14.61 -1.39 -2.23
CA ASP A 275 -15.62 -2.19 -1.52
C ASP A 275 -16.59 -2.86 -2.49
N ASP A 276 -16.62 -4.19 -2.46
CA ASP A 276 -17.59 -5.01 -3.19
C ASP A 276 -18.51 -5.77 -2.22
N SER A 277 -19.51 -6.46 -2.75
CA SER A 277 -20.36 -7.33 -1.94
C SER A 277 -19.58 -8.60 -1.60
N THR A 278 -19.41 -8.90 -0.31
CA THR A 278 -18.99 -10.22 0.15
C THR A 278 -20.20 -11.14 0.07
N ASP A 279 -20.08 -12.24 -0.67
CA ASP A 279 -21.18 -13.18 -0.99
C ASP A 279 -21.83 -13.84 0.25
N GLN A 280 -21.33 -13.59 1.45
CA GLN A 280 -21.67 -14.32 2.66
C GLN A 280 -22.86 -13.75 3.46
N GLU A 281 -23.23 -12.47 3.28
CA GLU A 281 -24.24 -11.83 4.15
C GLU A 281 -25.61 -11.58 3.50
N VAL A 282 -25.69 -11.54 2.16
CA VAL A 282 -26.93 -11.17 1.47
C VAL A 282 -27.18 -12.02 0.23
N TYR A 283 -28.27 -12.79 0.26
CA TYR A 283 -28.61 -13.76 -0.80
C TYR A 283 -29.44 -13.19 -1.96
N THR A 284 -30.01 -11.99 -1.83
CA THR A 284 -30.85 -11.37 -2.87
C THR A 284 -30.16 -10.19 -3.53
N LEU A 285 -30.41 -9.99 -4.83
CA LEU A 285 -29.86 -8.86 -5.59
C LEU A 285 -30.26 -7.51 -4.97
N GLU A 286 -31.52 -7.37 -4.59
CA GLU A 286 -32.04 -6.15 -3.96
C GLU A 286 -31.44 -5.93 -2.57
N GLY A 287 -31.18 -7.01 -1.83
CA GLY A 287 -30.45 -6.92 -0.57
C GLY A 287 -29.02 -6.42 -0.79
N CYS A 288 -28.32 -6.94 -1.80
CA CYS A 288 -26.98 -6.47 -2.16
C CYS A 288 -27.01 -4.98 -2.52
N ILE A 289 -27.98 -4.53 -3.32
CA ILE A 289 -28.19 -3.12 -3.67
C ILE A 289 -28.43 -2.28 -2.40
N ARG A 290 -29.36 -2.68 -1.53
CA ARG A 290 -29.69 -1.94 -0.30
C ARG A 290 -28.52 -1.85 0.67
N SER A 291 -27.70 -2.91 0.77
CA SER A 291 -26.53 -2.94 1.63
C SER A 291 -25.47 -1.89 1.25
N ARG A 292 -25.52 -1.32 0.04
CA ARG A 292 -24.58 -0.26 -0.39
C ARG A 292 -24.90 1.09 0.26
N LEU A 293 -26.16 1.35 0.61
CA LEU A 293 -26.60 2.64 1.13
C LEU A 293 -25.92 3.02 2.46
N PRO A 294 -25.91 2.15 3.50
CA PRO A 294 -25.26 2.50 4.77
C PRO A 294 -23.77 2.79 4.61
N LEU A 295 -23.08 1.97 3.80
CA LEU A 295 -21.65 2.13 3.53
C LEU A 295 -21.35 3.46 2.83
N CYS A 296 -22.05 3.76 1.72
CA CYS A 296 -21.83 5.00 0.98
C CYS A 296 -22.24 6.23 1.78
N ARG A 297 -23.26 6.12 2.64
CA ARG A 297 -23.64 7.19 3.57
C ARG A 297 -22.51 7.50 4.55
N LEU A 298 -21.95 6.45 5.16
CA LEU A 298 -20.86 6.59 6.13
C LEU A 298 -19.60 7.16 5.46
N TYR A 299 -19.19 6.60 4.33
CA TYR A 299 -18.02 7.09 3.61
C TYR A 299 -18.20 8.50 3.06
N GLY A 300 -19.36 8.83 2.49
CA GLY A 300 -19.64 10.19 2.01
C GLY A 300 -19.48 11.21 3.14
N TYR A 301 -20.10 10.96 4.29
CA TYR A 301 -19.98 11.81 5.46
C TYR A 301 -18.53 11.95 5.96
N LEU A 302 -17.79 10.84 6.05
CA LEU A 302 -16.41 10.87 6.55
C LEU A 302 -15.45 11.53 5.57
N ILE A 303 -15.58 11.29 4.27
CA ILE A 303 -14.76 11.94 3.25
C ILE A 303 -14.99 13.45 3.29
N GLU A 304 -16.25 13.91 3.29
CA GLU A 304 -16.55 15.34 3.33
C GLU A 304 -16.10 16.03 4.63
N LYS A 305 -16.10 15.30 5.75
CA LYS A 305 -15.66 15.82 7.05
C LYS A 305 -14.14 15.82 7.23
N ASN A 306 -13.46 14.77 6.80
CA ASN A 306 -12.06 14.49 7.20
C ASN A 306 -11.05 14.71 6.06
N ALA A 307 -11.46 14.63 4.80
CA ALA A 307 -10.57 14.74 3.66
C ALA A 307 -10.24 16.19 3.29
N HIS A 308 -9.25 16.38 2.41
CA HIS A 308 -8.95 17.69 1.85
C HIS A 308 -10.09 18.18 0.94
N ASN A 309 -10.33 19.50 0.87
CA ASN A 309 -11.41 20.08 0.04
C ASN A 309 -11.32 19.73 -1.45
N SER A 310 -10.11 19.43 -1.94
CA SER A 310 -9.84 19.03 -3.33
C SER A 310 -9.60 17.53 -3.50
N VAL A 311 -10.06 16.70 -2.54
CA VAL A 311 -9.88 15.25 -2.58
C VAL A 311 -10.45 14.68 -3.88
N ARG A 312 -9.70 13.78 -4.51
CA ARG A 312 -10.17 12.99 -5.67
C ARG A 312 -10.63 11.63 -5.19
N VAL A 313 -11.90 11.33 -5.39
CA VAL A 313 -12.50 10.05 -5.01
C VAL A 313 -12.74 9.22 -6.27
N ILE A 314 -12.15 8.04 -6.32
CA ILE A 314 -12.28 7.12 -7.43
C ILE A 314 -12.96 5.84 -6.96
N VAL A 315 -14.09 5.53 -7.56
CA VAL A 315 -14.88 4.33 -7.26
C VAL A 315 -14.52 3.25 -8.25
N GLY A 316 -13.84 2.23 -7.75
CA GLY A 316 -13.57 0.99 -8.44
C GLY A 316 -14.39 -0.17 -7.87
N GLY A 317 -13.93 -1.37 -8.18
CA GLY A 317 -14.56 -2.61 -7.75
C GLY A 317 -15.36 -3.30 -8.85
N LYS A 318 -15.87 -4.48 -8.50
CA LYS A 318 -16.54 -5.42 -9.39
C LYS A 318 -18.04 -5.12 -9.53
N THR A 319 -18.70 -4.68 -8.45
CA THR A 319 -20.16 -4.56 -8.41
C THR A 319 -20.64 -3.15 -8.10
N PHE A 320 -21.78 -2.77 -8.69
CA PHE A 320 -22.53 -1.54 -8.40
C PHE A 320 -21.69 -0.26 -8.41
N VAL A 321 -20.75 -0.13 -9.35
CA VAL A 321 -19.79 0.99 -9.37
C VAL A 321 -20.52 2.31 -9.56
N ASN A 322 -21.46 2.39 -10.50
CA ASN A 322 -22.28 3.58 -10.74
C ASN A 322 -23.14 3.93 -9.52
N LEU A 323 -23.81 2.94 -8.92
CA LEU A 323 -24.65 3.14 -7.73
C LEU A 323 -23.84 3.66 -6.53
N LYS A 324 -22.70 3.03 -6.21
CA LYS A 324 -21.82 3.50 -5.13
C LYS A 324 -21.43 4.96 -5.36
N THR A 325 -21.07 5.31 -6.58
CA THR A 325 -20.66 6.66 -6.97
C THR A 325 -21.78 7.68 -6.76
N VAL A 326 -23.00 7.40 -7.23
CA VAL A 326 -24.12 8.36 -7.06
C VAL A 326 -24.55 8.49 -5.60
N LEU A 327 -24.44 7.41 -4.81
CA LEU A 327 -24.73 7.45 -3.38
C LEU A 327 -23.68 8.27 -2.63
N LEU A 328 -22.39 8.10 -2.94
CA LEU A 328 -21.32 8.92 -2.35
C LEU A 328 -21.52 10.40 -2.68
N MET A 329 -21.81 10.75 -3.93
CA MET A 329 -22.12 12.13 -4.32
C MET A 329 -23.31 12.71 -3.55
N ARG A 330 -24.33 11.89 -3.28
CA ARG A 330 -25.50 12.31 -2.50
C ARG A 330 -25.16 12.63 -1.04
N TYR A 331 -24.21 11.90 -0.45
CA TYR A 331 -23.81 12.07 0.96
C TYR A 331 -22.52 12.88 1.15
N ALA A 332 -21.88 13.30 0.06
CA ALA A 332 -20.75 14.23 0.02
C ALA A 332 -20.98 15.30 -1.08
N PRO A 333 -22.06 16.11 -0.99
CA PRO A 333 -22.47 17.01 -2.07
C PRO A 333 -21.42 18.07 -2.44
N ASN A 334 -20.62 18.59 -1.50
CA ASN A 334 -19.60 19.60 -1.82
C ASN A 334 -18.46 19.02 -2.67
N LEU A 335 -18.29 17.70 -2.63
CA LEU A 335 -17.24 16.97 -3.34
C LEU A 335 -17.76 16.23 -4.57
N ALA A 336 -19.05 16.35 -4.92
CA ALA A 336 -19.68 15.56 -5.97
C ALA A 336 -18.93 15.60 -7.32
N HIS A 337 -18.37 16.76 -7.69
CA HIS A 337 -17.58 16.94 -8.91
C HIS A 337 -16.23 16.19 -8.92
N ASN A 338 -15.72 15.80 -7.76
CA ASN A 338 -14.47 15.06 -7.60
C ASN A 338 -14.68 13.58 -7.28
N ILE A 339 -15.89 13.04 -7.47
CA ILE A 339 -16.19 11.62 -7.30
C ILE A 339 -16.46 11.03 -8.70
N VAL A 340 -15.73 9.99 -9.10
CA VAL A 340 -15.88 9.37 -10.43
C VAL A 340 -15.85 7.84 -10.37
N ALA A 341 -16.50 7.20 -11.34
CA ALA A 341 -16.51 5.74 -11.51
C ALA A 341 -15.58 5.27 -12.63
N VAL A 342 -14.82 4.21 -12.38
CA VAL A 342 -13.82 3.70 -13.33
C VAL A 342 -14.43 2.77 -14.38
N ALA A 343 -14.49 3.20 -15.63
CA ALA A 343 -14.97 2.38 -16.76
C ALA A 343 -13.85 1.75 -17.60
N LEU A 344 -12.59 2.15 -17.38
CA LEU A 344 -11.45 1.80 -18.24
C LEU A 344 -11.19 0.29 -18.35
N GLY A 345 -11.55 -0.49 -17.33
CA GLY A 345 -11.43 -1.95 -17.36
C GLY A 345 -12.31 -2.61 -18.43
N VAL A 346 -13.55 -2.12 -18.57
CA VAL A 346 -14.49 -2.57 -19.60
C VAL A 346 -14.00 -2.17 -20.99
N GLU A 347 -13.48 -0.95 -21.11
CA GLU A 347 -12.86 -0.44 -22.34
C GLU A 347 -11.67 -1.31 -22.77
N GLY A 348 -10.79 -1.68 -21.83
CA GLY A 348 -9.64 -2.56 -22.09
C GLY A 348 -10.05 -3.94 -22.60
N GLN A 349 -11.11 -4.53 -22.05
CA GLN A 349 -11.64 -5.80 -22.55
C GLN A 349 -12.23 -5.69 -23.95
N ALA A 350 -13.01 -4.63 -24.20
CA ALA A 350 -13.57 -4.32 -25.51
C ALA A 350 -12.47 -4.21 -26.57
N LYS A 351 -11.39 -3.47 -26.28
CA LYS A 351 -10.20 -3.36 -27.11
C LYS A 351 -9.50 -4.70 -27.32
N ALA A 352 -9.33 -5.50 -26.27
CA ALA A 352 -8.67 -6.80 -26.37
C ALA A 352 -9.44 -7.79 -27.26
N VAL A 353 -10.78 -7.78 -27.22
CA VAL A 353 -11.59 -8.64 -28.11
C VAL A 353 -11.47 -8.17 -29.57
N LEU A 354 -11.54 -6.86 -29.84
CA LEU A 354 -11.32 -6.31 -31.18
C LEU A 354 -9.92 -6.63 -31.71
N ALA A 355 -8.89 -6.48 -30.87
CA ALA A 355 -7.51 -6.74 -31.21
C ALA A 355 -7.27 -8.19 -31.64
N ARG A 356 -7.93 -9.15 -30.97
CA ARG A 356 -7.88 -10.57 -31.38
C ARG A 356 -8.54 -10.80 -32.74
N LYS A 357 -9.69 -10.18 -33.03
CA LYS A 357 -10.36 -10.29 -34.34
C LYS A 357 -9.51 -9.69 -35.45
N LEU A 358 -8.87 -8.55 -35.18
CA LEU A 358 -8.05 -7.82 -36.13
C LEU A 358 -6.59 -8.32 -36.21
N ARG A 359 -6.18 -9.23 -35.31
CA ARG A 359 -4.79 -9.71 -35.17
C ARG A 359 -3.79 -8.57 -34.95
N THR A 360 -4.13 -7.62 -34.10
CA THR A 360 -3.28 -6.47 -33.74
C THR A 360 -3.08 -6.40 -32.22
N THR A 361 -2.24 -5.47 -31.76
CA THR A 361 -2.02 -5.25 -30.34
C THR A 361 -3.18 -4.43 -29.73
N PRO A 362 -3.69 -4.75 -28.54
CA PRO A 362 -4.78 -3.99 -27.91
C PRO A 362 -4.47 -2.50 -27.71
N SER A 363 -3.21 -2.15 -27.46
CA SER A 363 -2.75 -0.76 -27.30
C SER A 363 -2.90 0.08 -28.58
N CYS A 364 -2.96 -0.56 -29.75
CA CYS A 364 -3.16 0.10 -31.03
C CYS A 364 -4.62 0.53 -31.26
N ILE A 365 -5.56 0.03 -30.45
CA ILE A 365 -6.99 0.36 -30.58
C ILE A 365 -7.34 1.47 -29.58
N LYS A 366 -7.85 2.59 -30.09
CA LYS A 366 -8.18 3.79 -29.32
C LYS A 366 -9.63 4.21 -29.55
N ASN A 367 -10.14 5.08 -28.68
CA ASN A 367 -11.44 5.76 -28.81
C ASN A 367 -12.64 4.80 -28.89
N VAL A 368 -12.58 3.70 -28.14
CA VAL A 368 -13.73 2.84 -27.86
C VAL A 368 -14.51 3.50 -26.72
N ILE A 369 -15.81 3.73 -26.91
CA ILE A 369 -16.64 4.42 -25.91
C ILE A 369 -17.54 3.40 -25.21
N ILE A 370 -17.54 3.42 -23.89
CA ILE A 370 -18.43 2.60 -23.06
C ILE A 370 -19.52 3.50 -22.50
N TRP A 371 -20.76 3.28 -22.93
CA TRP A 371 -21.94 3.98 -22.43
C TRP A 371 -22.68 3.12 -21.39
N GLY A 372 -23.21 3.73 -20.33
CA GLY A 372 -24.16 3.08 -19.43
C GLY A 372 -23.61 2.59 -18.10
N ASN A 373 -24.16 1.47 -17.63
CA ASN A 373 -23.81 0.84 -16.37
C ASN A 373 -22.50 0.06 -16.52
N ILE A 374 -21.45 0.49 -15.81
CA ILE A 374 -20.10 -0.06 -15.88
C ILE A 374 -20.07 -1.51 -15.40
N SER A 375 -20.81 -1.81 -14.33
CA SER A 375 -20.90 -3.14 -13.73
C SER A 375 -22.05 -3.99 -14.30
N GLY A 376 -22.83 -3.46 -15.23
CA GLY A 376 -24.05 -4.10 -15.72
C GLY A 376 -24.26 -3.88 -17.20
N ASN A 377 -25.45 -3.39 -17.55
CA ASN A 377 -25.88 -3.22 -18.93
C ASN A 377 -25.25 -1.96 -19.57
N ASN A 378 -24.16 -2.18 -20.30
CA ASN A 378 -23.48 -1.16 -21.08
C ASN A 378 -23.67 -1.33 -22.60
N TYR A 379 -23.40 -0.26 -23.33
CA TYR A 379 -23.32 -0.23 -24.79
C TYR A 379 -21.91 0.18 -25.21
N ILE A 380 -21.30 -0.64 -26.06
CA ILE A 380 -19.93 -0.44 -26.55
C ILE A 380 -20.02 0.15 -27.94
N ASP A 381 -19.63 1.42 -28.04
CA ASP A 381 -19.72 2.19 -29.27
C ASP A 381 -18.36 2.21 -29.98
N LEU A 382 -18.37 1.68 -31.21
CA LEU A 382 -17.19 1.55 -32.07
C LEU A 382 -17.13 2.64 -33.15
N ARG A 383 -18.11 3.55 -33.22
CA ARG A 383 -18.18 4.58 -34.27
C ARG A 383 -16.96 5.51 -34.26
N LYS A 384 -16.44 5.82 -33.08
CA LYS A 384 -15.22 6.62 -32.90
C LYS A 384 -13.95 5.79 -32.75
N ALA A 385 -14.07 4.46 -32.70
CA ALA A 385 -12.94 3.58 -32.46
C ALA A 385 -11.99 3.53 -33.66
N LYS A 386 -10.70 3.64 -33.38
CA LYS A 386 -9.63 3.72 -34.38
C LYS A 386 -8.54 2.71 -34.08
N VAL A 387 -7.92 2.18 -35.13
CA VAL A 387 -6.75 1.30 -35.05
C VAL A 387 -5.55 2.01 -35.66
N TYR A 388 -4.48 2.13 -34.89
CA TYR A 388 -3.19 2.66 -35.29
C TYR A 388 -2.23 1.52 -35.63
N ARG A 389 -1.19 1.79 -36.43
CA ARG A 389 -0.14 0.80 -36.77
C ARG A 389 -0.71 -0.55 -37.24
N TYR A 390 -1.82 -0.50 -37.99
CA TYR A 390 -2.47 -1.70 -38.49
C TYR A 390 -1.73 -2.21 -39.72
N GLU A 391 -1.18 -3.42 -39.63
CA GLU A 391 -0.48 -4.06 -40.74
C GLU A 391 -1.48 -4.44 -41.84
N SER A 392 -1.51 -3.65 -42.92
CA SER A 392 -2.36 -3.90 -44.09
C SER A 392 -1.67 -3.42 -45.36
N ALA A 393 -2.27 -3.62 -46.53
CA ALA A 393 -1.73 -3.06 -47.78
C ALA A 393 -1.60 -1.53 -47.75
N ILE A 394 -2.34 -0.86 -46.87
CA ILE A 394 -2.25 0.59 -46.64
C ILE A 394 -1.42 0.80 -45.36
N TRP A 395 -0.18 1.28 -45.54
CA TRP A 395 0.68 1.74 -44.45
C TRP A 395 0.69 3.27 -44.36
N GLY A 396 0.83 3.77 -43.14
CA GLY A 396 0.95 5.20 -42.87
C GLY A 396 1.92 5.47 -41.72
N PRO A 397 2.22 6.75 -41.46
CA PRO A 397 3.08 7.16 -40.34
C PRO A 397 2.53 6.68 -38.98
N PRO A 398 3.31 6.75 -37.88
CA PRO A 398 2.89 6.22 -36.57
C PRO A 398 1.57 6.77 -36.02
N ASN A 399 1.16 7.97 -36.43
CA ASN A 399 -0.08 8.65 -36.09
C ASN A 399 -1.25 8.36 -37.07
N TYR A 400 -0.99 7.63 -38.16
CA TYR A 400 -2.02 7.21 -39.08
C TYR A 400 -2.94 6.17 -38.42
N SER A 401 -4.24 6.35 -38.60
CA SER A 401 -5.25 5.47 -38.04
C SER A 401 -6.36 5.19 -39.04
N ARG A 402 -7.03 4.05 -38.83
CA ARG A 402 -8.20 3.64 -39.61
C ARG A 402 -9.38 3.35 -38.69
N PRO A 403 -10.62 3.69 -39.07
CA PRO A 403 -11.80 3.34 -38.28
C PRO A 403 -11.92 1.82 -38.11
N VAL A 404 -12.18 1.34 -36.89
CA VAL A 404 -12.33 -0.11 -36.60
C VAL A 404 -13.40 -0.74 -37.47
N LEU A 405 -14.53 -0.06 -37.63
CA LEU A 405 -15.66 -0.55 -38.42
C LEU A 405 -15.36 -0.69 -39.92
N SER A 406 -14.33 0.02 -40.42
CA SER A 406 -13.88 -0.14 -41.83
C SER A 406 -12.99 -1.38 -42.04
N LEU A 407 -12.53 -2.00 -40.96
CA LEU A 407 -11.63 -3.17 -40.99
C LEU A 407 -12.37 -4.48 -40.71
N ILE A 408 -13.52 -4.41 -40.05
CA ILE A 408 -14.33 -5.58 -39.69
C ILE A 408 -15.57 -5.59 -40.59
N PHE A 409 -15.48 -6.32 -41.71
CA PHE A 409 -16.59 -6.46 -42.68
C PHE A 409 -17.71 -7.39 -42.21
N ASP A 410 -17.45 -8.18 -41.17
CA ASP A 410 -18.35 -9.17 -40.61
C ASP A 410 -19.34 -8.51 -39.62
N SER A 411 -20.44 -7.99 -40.16
CA SER A 411 -21.47 -7.30 -39.38
C SER A 411 -22.15 -8.21 -38.35
N GLU A 412 -22.27 -9.51 -38.64
CA GLU A 412 -22.84 -10.46 -37.68
C GLU A 412 -21.91 -10.64 -36.48
N TRP A 413 -20.60 -10.73 -36.71
CA TRP A 413 -19.65 -10.79 -35.63
C TRP A 413 -19.70 -9.54 -34.73
N VAL A 414 -19.75 -8.34 -35.31
CA VAL A 414 -19.84 -7.08 -34.54
C VAL A 414 -21.12 -7.01 -33.72
N ASN A 415 -22.27 -7.31 -34.33
CA ASN A 415 -23.57 -7.10 -33.67
C ASN A 415 -23.97 -8.25 -32.74
N ARG A 416 -23.47 -9.47 -32.95
CA ARG A 416 -23.84 -10.65 -32.15
C ARG A 416 -22.69 -11.22 -31.35
N GLN A 417 -21.63 -11.68 -32.01
CA GLN A 417 -20.57 -12.46 -31.35
C GLN A 417 -19.74 -11.59 -30.39
N TYR A 418 -19.40 -10.37 -30.82
CA TYR A 418 -18.65 -9.40 -30.03
C TYR A 418 -19.43 -9.00 -28.77
N VAL A 419 -20.70 -8.61 -28.94
CA VAL A 419 -21.60 -8.26 -27.83
C VAL A 419 -21.79 -9.44 -26.88
N ALA A 420 -22.01 -10.66 -27.39
CA ALA A 420 -22.18 -11.85 -26.55
C ALA A 420 -20.90 -12.19 -25.76
N THR A 421 -19.73 -12.06 -26.36
CA THR A 421 -18.44 -12.27 -25.70
C THR A 421 -18.27 -11.29 -24.53
N LEU A 422 -18.57 -10.02 -24.74
CA LEU A 422 -18.41 -8.98 -23.71
C LEU A 422 -19.46 -9.09 -22.60
N ARG A 423 -20.71 -9.46 -22.94
CA ARG A 423 -21.73 -9.82 -21.95
C ARG A 423 -21.27 -10.99 -21.07
N LYS A 424 -20.68 -12.03 -21.66
CA LYS A 424 -20.13 -13.17 -20.90
C LYS A 424 -18.99 -12.73 -19.98
N LEU A 425 -18.10 -11.85 -20.45
CA LEU A 425 -17.02 -11.31 -19.60
C LEU A 425 -17.60 -10.51 -18.42
N THR A 426 -18.60 -9.68 -18.68
CA THR A 426 -19.30 -8.87 -17.67
C THR A 426 -20.01 -9.75 -16.63
N ALA A 427 -20.76 -10.76 -17.09
CA ALA A 427 -21.51 -11.68 -16.23
C ALA A 427 -20.59 -12.59 -15.40
N THR A 428 -19.42 -12.97 -15.93
CA THR A 428 -18.42 -13.75 -15.17
C THR A 428 -17.61 -12.90 -14.19
N GLY A 429 -17.79 -11.58 -14.18
CA GLY A 429 -17.01 -10.67 -13.35
C GLY A 429 -15.54 -10.55 -13.78
N LYS A 430 -15.19 -11.03 -14.98
CA LYS A 430 -13.80 -11.06 -15.48
C LYS A 430 -13.27 -9.66 -15.81
N GLN A 431 -14.15 -8.67 -15.98
CA GLN A 431 -13.82 -7.26 -16.22
C GLN A 431 -13.08 -6.59 -15.06
N PHE A 432 -13.17 -7.14 -13.85
CA PHE A 432 -12.52 -6.58 -12.67
C PHE A 432 -11.63 -7.61 -11.96
N ARG A 433 -10.96 -8.48 -12.74
CA ARG A 433 -9.84 -9.28 -12.21
C ARG A 433 -8.78 -8.35 -11.59
N PRO A 434 -8.04 -8.80 -10.56
CA PRO A 434 -7.23 -7.92 -9.71
C PRO A 434 -6.27 -6.99 -10.48
N ILE A 435 -5.52 -7.55 -11.43
CA ILE A 435 -4.56 -6.80 -12.26
C ILE A 435 -5.26 -5.73 -13.12
N LEU A 436 -6.39 -6.10 -13.74
CA LEU A 436 -7.12 -5.19 -14.63
C LEU A 436 -7.76 -4.04 -13.84
N ALA A 437 -8.30 -4.34 -12.65
CA ALA A 437 -8.85 -3.33 -11.75
C ALA A 437 -7.76 -2.33 -11.31
N ALA A 438 -6.63 -2.84 -10.81
CA ALA A 438 -5.48 -2.02 -10.39
C ALA A 438 -4.98 -1.12 -11.52
N HIS A 439 -4.73 -1.69 -12.71
CA HIS A 439 -4.28 -0.93 -13.87
C HIS A 439 -5.29 0.15 -14.31
N SER A 440 -6.59 -0.17 -14.27
CA SER A 440 -7.65 0.76 -14.67
C SER A 440 -7.75 1.95 -13.72
N ILE A 441 -7.66 1.70 -12.41
CA ILE A 441 -7.67 2.73 -11.36
C ILE A 441 -6.43 3.61 -11.48
N ALA A 442 -5.24 3.00 -11.53
CA ALA A 442 -3.99 3.74 -11.64
C ALA A 442 -3.92 4.59 -12.91
N THR A 443 -4.38 4.06 -14.05
CA THR A 443 -4.39 4.81 -15.31
C THR A 443 -5.40 5.95 -15.28
N THR A 444 -6.57 5.75 -14.66
CA THR A 444 -7.56 6.82 -14.49
C THR A 444 -7.00 7.94 -13.61
N LEU A 445 -6.34 7.60 -12.50
CA LEU A 445 -5.65 8.58 -11.65
C LEU A 445 -4.53 9.30 -12.41
N LYS A 446 -3.71 8.57 -13.17
CA LYS A 446 -2.65 9.12 -14.01
C LYS A 446 -3.21 10.15 -15.00
N TYR A 447 -4.30 9.82 -15.71
CA TYR A 447 -4.96 10.75 -16.61
C TYR A 447 -5.55 11.93 -15.86
N TRP A 448 -6.09 11.72 -14.66
CA TRP A 448 -6.62 12.82 -13.86
C TRP A 448 -5.55 13.81 -13.41
N TYR A 449 -4.34 13.34 -13.07
CA TYR A 449 -3.23 14.22 -12.67
C TYR A 449 -2.49 14.84 -13.85
N HIS A 450 -2.28 14.08 -14.93
CA HIS A 450 -1.38 14.48 -16.03
C HIS A 450 -2.08 14.78 -17.36
N GLY A 451 -3.39 14.57 -17.44
CA GLY A 451 -4.18 14.62 -18.67
C GLY A 451 -4.17 13.29 -19.44
N SER A 452 -5.21 13.06 -20.23
CA SER A 452 -5.28 11.93 -21.16
C SER A 452 -4.47 12.25 -22.42
N PRO A 453 -3.96 11.24 -23.16
CA PRO A 453 -3.21 11.49 -24.39
C PRO A 453 -4.00 12.35 -25.40
N PRO A 454 -3.34 13.25 -26.14
CA PRO A 454 -4.02 14.16 -27.08
C PRO A 454 -4.88 13.41 -28.11
N GLY A 455 -6.15 13.79 -28.21
CA GLY A 455 -7.10 13.19 -29.16
C GLY A 455 -7.63 11.80 -28.77
N GLU A 456 -7.23 11.26 -27.62
CA GLU A 456 -7.80 10.04 -27.07
C GLU A 456 -9.07 10.32 -26.27
N ILE A 457 -10.09 9.50 -26.50
CA ILE A 457 -11.34 9.48 -25.73
C ILE A 457 -11.23 8.38 -24.68
N VAL A 458 -11.60 8.72 -23.44
CA VAL A 458 -11.61 7.80 -22.31
C VAL A 458 -13.05 7.65 -21.81
N SER A 459 -13.46 6.44 -21.44
CA SER A 459 -14.78 6.24 -20.80
C SER A 459 -14.68 6.47 -19.29
N LEU A 460 -15.57 7.30 -18.74
CA LEU A 460 -15.62 7.60 -17.30
C LEU A 460 -17.06 7.69 -16.82
N GLY A 461 -17.36 7.10 -15.66
CA GLY A 461 -18.67 7.25 -15.02
C GLY A 461 -18.74 8.55 -14.24
N VAL A 462 -19.61 9.45 -14.67
CA VAL A 462 -19.80 10.78 -14.09
C VAL A 462 -21.29 11.04 -13.87
N LEU A 463 -21.62 12.03 -13.04
CA LEU A 463 -23.00 12.43 -12.83
C LEU A 463 -23.59 13.02 -14.12
N SER A 464 -24.75 12.51 -14.52
CA SER A 464 -25.50 13.06 -15.65
C SER A 464 -26.23 14.34 -15.25
N GLU A 465 -26.04 15.36 -16.08
CA GLU A 465 -26.70 16.67 -16.08
C GLU A 465 -27.56 16.87 -17.34
N GLY A 466 -28.00 15.78 -17.98
CA GLY A 466 -28.82 15.84 -19.18
C GLY A 466 -28.04 15.70 -20.50
N GLN A 467 -26.72 15.51 -20.44
CA GLN A 467 -25.88 15.37 -21.63
C GLN A 467 -26.39 14.20 -22.50
N PHE A 468 -26.39 14.37 -23.83
CA PHE A 468 -26.87 13.36 -24.80
C PHE A 468 -28.32 12.88 -24.58
N GLY A 469 -29.15 13.62 -23.83
CA GLY A 469 -30.49 13.18 -23.45
C GLY A 469 -30.52 12.11 -22.36
N ILE A 470 -29.40 11.88 -21.67
CA ILE A 470 -29.32 10.95 -20.53
C ILE A 470 -30.09 11.56 -19.35
N PRO A 471 -30.93 10.80 -18.64
CA PRO A 471 -31.64 11.30 -17.46
C PRO A 471 -30.69 11.90 -16.41
N GLU A 472 -31.10 12.99 -15.78
CA GLU A 472 -30.31 13.66 -14.74
C GLU A 472 -30.25 12.84 -13.45
N GLY A 473 -29.17 13.04 -12.68
CA GLY A 473 -29.07 12.51 -11.32
C GLY A 473 -28.73 11.03 -11.22
N ILE A 474 -28.27 10.41 -12.31
CA ILE A 474 -27.63 9.08 -12.31
C ILE A 474 -26.15 9.22 -12.67
N VAL A 475 -25.31 8.35 -12.11
CA VAL A 475 -23.93 8.22 -12.61
C VAL A 475 -23.94 7.31 -13.82
N PHE A 476 -23.40 7.79 -14.93
CA PHE A 476 -23.47 7.14 -16.23
C PHE A 476 -22.09 7.20 -16.91
N SER A 477 -21.63 6.10 -17.51
CA SER A 477 -20.37 6.08 -18.25
C SER A 477 -20.49 6.86 -19.56
N MET A 478 -19.65 7.87 -19.76
CA MET A 478 -19.66 8.77 -20.90
C MET A 478 -18.24 8.97 -21.47
N PRO A 479 -18.11 9.42 -22.73
CA PRO A 479 -16.82 9.80 -23.28
C PRO A 479 -16.32 11.10 -22.66
N VAL A 480 -15.11 11.06 -22.10
CA VAL A 480 -14.45 12.20 -21.50
C VAL A 480 -13.03 12.38 -22.05
N LYS A 481 -12.49 13.57 -21.84
CA LYS A 481 -11.06 13.88 -21.93
C LYS A 481 -10.61 14.37 -20.55
N PHE A 482 -9.41 13.98 -20.12
CA PHE A 482 -8.77 14.56 -18.96
C PHE A 482 -7.82 15.68 -19.40
N GLU A 483 -7.93 16.84 -18.77
CA GLU A 483 -7.13 18.03 -19.08
C GLU A 483 -6.99 18.91 -17.83
N ASN A 484 -5.77 19.43 -17.60
CA ASN A 484 -5.46 20.38 -16.53
C ASN A 484 -5.93 19.94 -15.13
N GLY A 485 -5.76 18.67 -14.77
CA GLY A 485 -6.17 18.18 -13.44
C GLY A 485 -7.67 17.91 -13.30
N THR A 486 -8.44 18.04 -14.37
CA THR A 486 -9.91 17.89 -14.43
C THR A 486 -10.33 16.95 -15.56
N TRP A 487 -11.61 16.64 -15.66
CA TRP A 487 -12.21 15.88 -16.75
C TRP A 487 -13.36 16.66 -17.37
N ILE A 488 -13.58 16.47 -18.67
CA ILE A 488 -14.61 17.16 -19.45
C ILE A 488 -15.35 16.12 -20.30
N VAL A 489 -16.68 16.12 -20.26
CA VAL A 489 -17.52 15.30 -21.13
C VAL A 489 -17.48 15.85 -22.55
N LEU A 490 -17.17 14.98 -23.52
CA LEU A 490 -17.05 15.34 -24.94
C LEU A 490 -18.42 15.35 -25.63
N THR A 491 -19.20 16.40 -25.42
CA THR A 491 -20.58 16.53 -25.95
C THR A 491 -20.65 16.88 -27.44
N ASP A 492 -19.54 17.29 -28.05
CA ASP A 492 -19.41 17.74 -29.45
C ASP A 492 -19.12 16.61 -30.45
N LEU A 493 -19.22 15.35 -30.01
CA LEU A 493 -18.95 14.19 -30.86
C LEU A 493 -20.01 14.04 -31.97
N THR A 494 -19.60 14.27 -33.22
CA THR A 494 -20.45 14.05 -34.40
C THR A 494 -20.87 12.58 -34.53
N ASP A 495 -21.95 12.27 -35.27
CA ASP A 495 -22.33 10.89 -35.62
C ASP A 495 -22.61 9.97 -34.42
N ILE A 496 -22.85 10.54 -33.23
CA ILE A 496 -23.28 9.82 -32.03
C ILE A 496 -24.77 10.08 -31.84
N GLU A 497 -25.57 9.16 -32.36
CA GLU A 497 -27.00 9.08 -32.09
C GLU A 497 -27.27 7.77 -31.32
N ILE A 498 -27.85 7.88 -30.13
CA ILE A 498 -28.24 6.73 -29.32
C ILE A 498 -29.75 6.64 -29.41
N SER A 499 -30.27 5.52 -29.91
CA SER A 499 -31.72 5.34 -30.02
C SER A 499 -32.36 5.33 -28.63
N GLU A 500 -33.60 5.81 -28.53
CA GLU A 500 -34.37 5.84 -27.28
C GLU A 500 -34.45 4.46 -26.61
N GLN A 501 -34.58 3.39 -27.42
CA GLN A 501 -34.59 2.01 -26.93
C GLN A 501 -33.26 1.62 -26.27
N ILE A 502 -32.12 1.93 -26.89
CA ILE A 502 -30.79 1.67 -26.31
C ILE A 502 -30.60 2.54 -25.06
N MET A 503 -31.05 3.79 -25.10
CA MET A 503 -30.94 4.71 -23.97
C MET A 503 -31.68 4.18 -22.75
N THR A 504 -32.96 3.83 -22.93
CA THR A 504 -33.83 3.24 -21.90
C THR A 504 -33.23 1.95 -21.34
N ARG A 505 -32.69 1.11 -22.22
CA ARG A 505 -32.03 -0.14 -21.81
C ARG A 505 -30.83 0.10 -20.88
N MET A 506 -30.01 1.12 -21.15
CA MET A 506 -28.83 1.43 -20.33
C MET A 506 -29.17 2.14 -19.02
N THR A 507 -30.23 2.95 -19.01
CA THR A 507 -30.60 3.79 -17.86
C THR A 507 -31.53 3.08 -16.88
N SER A 508 -32.39 2.17 -17.37
CA SER A 508 -33.36 1.43 -16.56
C SER A 508 -32.71 0.78 -15.33
N ASP A 509 -31.65 -0.02 -15.53
CA ASP A 509 -31.01 -0.74 -14.44
C ASP A 509 -30.39 0.23 -13.41
N LEU A 510 -29.76 1.32 -13.88
CA LEU A 510 -29.17 2.35 -13.01
C LEU A 510 -30.21 3.09 -12.16
N ILE A 511 -31.35 3.43 -12.77
CA ILE A 511 -32.46 4.09 -12.08
C ILE A 511 -33.07 3.15 -11.04
N GLN A 512 -33.32 1.89 -11.41
CA GLN A 512 -33.86 0.90 -10.49
C GLN A 512 -32.89 0.59 -9.34
N GLU A 513 -31.60 0.40 -9.61
CA GLU A 513 -30.56 0.23 -8.58
C GLU A 513 -30.62 1.38 -7.56
N LYS A 514 -30.68 2.64 -8.03
CA LYS A 514 -30.78 3.82 -7.17
C LYS A 514 -32.07 3.84 -6.35
N LEU A 515 -33.23 3.58 -6.97
CA LEU A 515 -34.52 3.58 -6.27
C LEU A 515 -34.61 2.47 -5.22
N ILE A 516 -34.11 1.26 -5.54
CA ILE A 516 -34.09 0.14 -4.59
C ILE A 516 -33.16 0.43 -3.41
N ALA A 517 -31.99 1.01 -3.68
CA ALA A 517 -31.05 1.38 -2.62
C ALA A 517 -31.65 2.42 -1.67
N LEU A 518 -32.46 3.35 -2.19
CA LEU A 518 -33.15 4.38 -1.40
C LEU A 518 -34.44 3.89 -0.73
N GLY A 519 -34.94 2.72 -1.10
CA GLY A 519 -36.19 2.15 -0.59
C GLY A 519 -37.45 2.60 -1.35
N ASP A 520 -37.29 3.35 -2.43
CA ASP A 520 -38.39 3.83 -3.28
C ASP A 520 -38.94 2.72 -4.20
N LEU A 521 -38.19 1.64 -4.39
CA LEU A 521 -38.58 0.46 -5.16
C LEU A 521 -38.26 -0.84 -4.41
N VAL A 522 -39.17 -1.82 -4.50
CA VAL A 522 -39.09 -3.06 -3.72
C VAL A 522 -38.33 -4.17 -4.46
N SER A 523 -38.56 -4.32 -5.76
CA SER A 523 -38.01 -5.40 -6.59
C SER A 523 -37.24 -4.87 -7.78
N PHE A 524 -36.16 -5.55 -8.14
CA PHE A 524 -35.40 -5.28 -9.34
C PHE A 524 -36.00 -6.04 -10.53
N GLN A 525 -36.29 -5.34 -11.61
CA GLN A 525 -36.74 -5.93 -12.86
C GLN A 525 -35.67 -5.66 -13.93
N PRO A 526 -34.78 -6.63 -14.21
CA PRO A 526 -33.77 -6.47 -15.25
C PRO A 526 -34.44 -6.09 -16.56
N TYR A 527 -33.88 -5.11 -17.27
CA TYR A 527 -34.39 -4.78 -18.59
C TYR A 527 -34.38 -6.00 -19.51
N GLN A 528 -35.54 -6.40 -20.03
CA GLN A 528 -35.68 -7.48 -21.01
C GLN A 528 -35.77 -6.87 -22.41
N SER A 529 -34.89 -7.26 -23.33
CA SER A 529 -35.02 -6.82 -24.74
C SER A 529 -36.09 -7.65 -25.46
N GLU A 530 -36.73 -7.11 -26.50
CA GLU A 530 -37.71 -7.85 -27.33
C GLU A 530 -37.14 -9.16 -27.90
N THR A 531 -35.83 -9.19 -28.18
CA THR A 531 -35.09 -10.39 -28.60
C THR A 531 -34.99 -11.49 -27.54
N ASP A 532 -35.05 -11.15 -26.24
CA ASP A 532 -35.01 -12.11 -25.14
C ASP A 532 -36.39 -12.69 -24.86
N LEU A 533 -37.46 -11.89 -25.07
CA LEU A 533 -38.86 -12.33 -25.01
C LEU A 533 -39.19 -13.35 -26.12
N ALA A 534 -38.67 -13.15 -27.34
CA ALA A 534 -38.86 -14.09 -28.45
C ALA A 534 -38.27 -15.49 -28.19
N LYS A 535 -37.15 -15.58 -27.44
CA LYS A 535 -36.54 -16.87 -27.05
C LYS A 535 -37.26 -17.56 -25.89
N GLY A 536 -38.03 -16.82 -25.10
CA GLY A 536 -38.86 -17.37 -24.02
C GLY A 536 -40.04 -18.17 -24.56
N TYR A 537 -40.64 -17.73 -25.67
CA TYR A 537 -41.82 -18.36 -26.28
C TYR A 537 -41.51 -19.67 -27.01
N GLU A 538 -40.29 -19.91 -27.52
CA GLU A 538 -39.92 -21.20 -28.13
C GLU A 538 -39.73 -22.33 -27.10
N LYS A 539 -39.54 -22.02 -25.81
CA LYS A 539 -39.35 -23.03 -24.76
C LYS A 539 -40.64 -23.51 -24.10
N THR A 540 -41.82 -22.97 -24.46
CA THR A 540 -43.09 -23.25 -23.76
C THR A 540 -44.06 -24.14 -24.55
N THR A 541 -43.57 -24.98 -25.46
CA THR A 541 -44.41 -25.99 -26.12
C THR A 541 -43.67 -27.32 -26.23
N LEU A 542 -43.90 -28.21 -25.25
CA LEU A 542 -44.19 -29.66 -25.35
C LEU A 542 -44.17 -30.30 -23.93
N PRO A 543 -44.94 -31.38 -23.68
CA PRO A 543 -45.62 -31.58 -22.41
C PRO A 543 -44.99 -32.58 -21.44
N THR A 544 -45.42 -32.39 -20.19
CA THR A 544 -45.38 -33.22 -18.97
C THR A 544 -45.23 -34.74 -19.13
N THR A 545 -44.31 -35.33 -18.35
CA THR A 545 -44.55 -36.57 -17.57
C THR A 545 -43.67 -36.64 -16.32
N TYR A 546 -44.28 -37.14 -15.25
CA TYR A 546 -43.83 -37.30 -13.87
C TYR A 546 -42.67 -38.30 -13.67
N ASN A 547 -41.78 -38.07 -12.70
CA ASN A 547 -41.75 -38.83 -11.42
C ASN A 547 -40.70 -38.34 -10.40
N ASN A 548 -41.03 -38.57 -9.12
CA ASN A 548 -40.37 -38.15 -7.87
C ASN A 548 -39.22 -39.06 -7.40
N GLN A 549 -38.55 -38.58 -6.33
CA GLN A 549 -37.63 -39.25 -5.37
C GLN A 549 -36.16 -39.32 -5.85
N GLU A 550 -35.12 -38.97 -5.08
CA GLU A 550 -34.89 -39.14 -3.63
C GLU A 550 -33.75 -38.21 -3.10
N ASN A 551 -33.73 -37.97 -1.77
CA ASN A 551 -32.67 -37.25 -1.04
C ASN A 551 -31.38 -38.09 -0.91
N GLN A 552 -30.20 -37.48 -1.04
CA GLN A 552 -29.03 -37.84 -0.21
C GLN A 552 -27.96 -36.73 -0.20
N ARG A 553 -27.55 -36.33 1.01
CA ARG A 553 -26.38 -35.50 1.31
C ARG A 553 -25.12 -36.36 1.17
N VAL A 554 -24.09 -35.90 0.45
CA VAL A 554 -22.67 -36.16 0.77
C VAL A 554 -21.83 -34.96 0.33
N SER A 555 -20.84 -34.67 1.16
CA SER A 555 -19.77 -33.68 1.06
C SER A 555 -18.81 -33.89 -0.11
N ASP A 556 -18.01 -32.83 -0.31
CA ASP A 556 -16.59 -32.83 -0.68
C ASP A 556 -16.21 -32.15 -1.99
N ALA A 557 -15.14 -31.36 -1.82
CA ALA A 557 -14.33 -30.71 -2.82
C ALA A 557 -13.85 -31.69 -3.90
N VAL A 558 -13.52 -31.15 -5.08
CA VAL A 558 -12.27 -31.40 -5.83
C VAL A 558 -12.32 -30.64 -7.17
N ASP A 559 -11.19 -30.02 -7.48
CA ASP A 559 -10.81 -29.39 -8.74
C ASP A 559 -11.09 -30.26 -9.99
N PHE A 560 -11.51 -29.62 -11.08
CA PHE A 560 -11.44 -30.22 -12.42
C PHE A 560 -10.67 -29.29 -13.37
N LEU A 561 -9.41 -29.68 -13.61
CA LEU A 561 -8.67 -29.40 -14.83
C LEU A 561 -9.10 -30.42 -15.88
N ASP A 562 -9.58 -29.97 -17.03
CA ASP A 562 -9.86 -30.85 -18.18
C ASP A 562 -8.58 -31.14 -18.99
N PRO A 563 -8.48 -32.32 -19.65
CA PRO A 563 -7.24 -32.86 -20.17
C PRO A 563 -7.04 -32.56 -21.67
N ILE A 564 -5.76 -32.44 -22.05
CA ILE A 564 -5.28 -32.43 -23.44
C ILE A 564 -5.09 -33.89 -23.91
N PRO A 565 -5.52 -34.29 -25.13
CA PRO A 565 -5.27 -35.64 -25.62
C PRO A 565 -3.83 -35.78 -26.14
N GLN A 566 -3.13 -36.80 -25.65
CA GLN A 566 -1.88 -37.31 -26.20
C GLN A 566 -2.13 -38.12 -27.49
N THR A 567 -1.18 -38.10 -28.42
CA THR A 567 -0.80 -39.31 -29.16
C THR A 567 0.68 -39.26 -29.57
N ILE A 568 1.43 -40.18 -28.97
CA ILE A 568 2.43 -41.11 -29.55
C ILE A 568 3.84 -40.59 -29.88
N SER A 569 4.73 -40.99 -28.96
CA SER A 569 6.17 -41.30 -28.99
C SER A 569 6.75 -41.90 -30.28
N GLU A 570 7.97 -41.48 -30.66
CA GLU A 570 9.19 -42.31 -30.68
C GLU A 570 10.48 -41.49 -30.98
N LYS A 571 11.22 -41.17 -29.91
CA LYS A 571 12.66 -41.41 -29.57
C LYS A 571 13.82 -41.38 -30.64
N PRO A 572 15.11 -41.30 -30.22
CA PRO A 572 15.95 -40.10 -30.36
C PRO A 572 17.28 -40.33 -31.11
N HIS A 573 18.05 -39.27 -31.43
CA HIS A 573 19.52 -39.29 -31.24
C HIS A 573 20.24 -37.94 -31.50
N SER A 574 21.17 -37.68 -30.56
CA SER A 574 22.50 -37.03 -30.66
C SER A 574 22.67 -35.54 -31.01
N GLN A 575 23.26 -34.88 -30.00
CA GLN A 575 24.19 -33.75 -30.00
C GLN A 575 24.99 -33.52 -31.30
N GLU A 576 25.15 -32.24 -31.67
CA GLU A 576 26.47 -31.66 -31.95
C GLU A 576 26.47 -30.14 -31.74
N LEU A 577 27.48 -29.68 -31.02
CA LEU A 577 27.89 -28.29 -30.80
C LEU A 577 28.70 -27.82 -32.00
N ILE A 578 28.39 -26.65 -32.58
CA ILE A 578 29.38 -25.84 -33.29
C ILE A 578 29.13 -24.36 -32.98
N ASN A 579 30.08 -23.78 -32.22
CA ASN A 579 30.40 -22.36 -32.27
C ASN A 579 30.95 -22.04 -33.67
N ASP A 580 30.53 -20.96 -34.30
CA ASP A 580 31.55 -20.05 -34.84
C ASP A 580 31.08 -18.60 -34.99
N SER A 581 32.08 -17.78 -34.70
CA SER A 581 32.23 -16.34 -34.85
C SER A 581 32.05 -15.84 -36.29
N GLY A 582 31.75 -14.54 -36.42
CA GLY A 582 31.55 -13.91 -37.73
C GLY A 582 31.40 -12.40 -37.65
N ASP A 583 32.48 -11.75 -37.25
CA ASP A 583 32.79 -10.33 -37.39
C ASP A 583 32.51 -9.82 -38.82
N LYS A 584 31.93 -8.62 -38.96
CA LYS A 584 32.12 -7.69 -40.09
C LYS A 584 31.36 -6.37 -39.89
N THR A 585 32.13 -5.36 -39.52
CA THR A 585 32.03 -3.95 -39.92
C THR A 585 31.71 -3.76 -41.40
N VAL A 586 31.02 -2.66 -41.75
CA VAL A 586 31.40 -1.66 -42.80
C VAL A 586 30.29 -0.62 -43.06
N GLU A 587 30.69 0.64 -42.89
CA GLU A 587 30.39 1.90 -43.61
C GLU A 587 29.01 2.59 -43.60
N GLU A 588 29.01 3.73 -42.91
CA GLU A 588 28.75 5.09 -43.45
C GLU A 588 28.13 5.23 -44.84
N ARG A 589 27.05 6.02 -44.91
CA ARG A 589 26.85 7.04 -45.94
C ARG A 589 25.91 8.14 -45.44
N GLN A 590 26.50 9.28 -45.07
CA GLN A 590 25.88 10.59 -45.28
C GLN A 590 25.66 10.80 -46.78
N ILE A 591 24.58 11.50 -47.15
CA ILE A 591 24.57 12.67 -48.06
C ILE A 591 23.12 13.17 -48.23
N ASN A 592 22.99 14.47 -47.97
CA ASN A 592 21.92 15.44 -48.29
C ASN A 592 20.59 15.41 -47.54
#